data_AF-A0AAF0C4D3-F1
#
_entry.id   AF-A0AAF0C4D3-F1
#
_cell.length_a   1.000
_cell.length_b   1.000
_cell.length_c   1.000
_cell.angle_alpha   90.00
_cell.angle_beta   90.00
_cell.angle_gamma   90.00
#
_symmetry.space_group_name_H-M   'P 1'
#
loop_
_entity.id
_entity.type
_entity.pdbx_description
1 polymer ?
#
loop_
_entity_poly.entity_id
_entity_poly.type
_entity_poly.pdbx_seq_one_letter_code
_entity_poly.pdbx_strand_id
1 'polypeptide(L)'
;MANVTSETNFTQQVRSLIERTYGRSQLKDSLLERAMAYFEVKAQQSVQADKYQQQLEEIKAKIEEGSGKESAALQQKLHKLEREQRNFQLQLRLERNERNENLLETCHKLLALCEAEDIEETNRKSAQFLGTLQLISPTEGKKVAQLNEQHKALYKAVLALRLLDRLCMDKIVAEPYISQYLTDIPPEQYAEYHELDPKNYKVYIQQVKIPVIMAALIQDIGHYHPDAQQIIYGEDGKLDPCRTLDMESRKALLQISYRETIDYLVHGIGLTQYIGNSKVERDKFNQAEHKKIFFIKHLLKTSINPLKGIGNLLKVPQIYTSIILSTKVKYNYKLLPKAYQALNQNAERGTCSQAVVDSLYRITGMYPQGFGITYIPRDSDGKALDRYEYAIVNRLYPENPEQPLCRAATRQLSFISRGLDIIVKCEDNLYLSAVASNLATMSKKRLMEILELLASNYKERENLELIPRCWHAGEFFSIKENQKLWNKAQ
;
A
#
# COMPACT_ATOMS: atom_id res chain seq x y z
N MET A 1 -22.81 19.76 -18.30
CA MET A 1 -22.61 18.46 -18.99
C MET A 1 -21.34 17.85 -18.44
N ALA A 2 -21.43 16.66 -17.84
CA ALA A 2 -20.30 15.98 -17.24
C ALA A 2 -19.34 15.54 -18.37
N ASN A 3 -18.18 16.19 -18.46
CA ASN A 3 -17.10 15.69 -19.31
C ASN A 3 -16.70 14.33 -18.76
N VAL A 4 -17.02 13.27 -19.51
CA VAL A 4 -16.42 11.95 -19.32
C VAL A 4 -14.94 12.12 -19.65
N THR A 5 -14.14 12.46 -18.65
CA THR A 5 -12.68 12.53 -18.75
C THR A 5 -12.17 11.12 -18.96
N SER A 6 -11.87 10.78 -20.21
CA SER A 6 -11.20 9.53 -20.53
C SER A 6 -9.89 9.44 -19.72
N GLU A 7 -9.53 8.26 -19.24
CA GLU A 7 -8.28 8.07 -18.48
C GLU A 7 -7.19 7.47 -19.37
N THR A 8 -5.93 7.55 -18.95
CA THR A 8 -4.86 6.76 -19.56
C THR A 8 -5.00 5.28 -19.15
N ASN A 9 -4.46 4.38 -19.96
CA ASN A 9 -4.46 2.94 -19.66
C ASN A 9 -3.82 2.66 -18.28
N PHE A 10 -2.70 3.32 -17.97
CA PHE A 10 -2.05 3.15 -16.67
C PHE A 10 -2.95 3.55 -15.49
N THR A 11 -3.63 4.70 -15.57
CA THR A 11 -4.58 5.14 -14.52
C THR A 11 -5.71 4.12 -14.35
N GLN A 12 -6.23 3.57 -15.45
CA GLN A 12 -7.25 2.51 -15.42
C GLN A 12 -6.72 1.22 -14.76
N GLN A 13 -5.48 0.83 -15.03
CA GLN A 13 -4.84 -0.32 -14.39
C GLN A 13 -4.70 -0.12 -12.87
N VAL A 14 -4.33 1.09 -12.43
CA VAL A 14 -4.27 1.43 -10.99
C VAL A 14 -5.66 1.35 -10.36
N ARG A 15 -6.71 1.88 -11.00
CA ARG A 15 -8.09 1.77 -10.51
C ARG A 15 -8.57 0.32 -10.45
N SER A 16 -8.31 -0.46 -11.48
CA SER A 16 -8.65 -1.89 -11.51
C SER A 16 -7.96 -2.64 -10.37
N LEU A 17 -6.72 -2.27 -10.04
CA LEU A 17 -6.01 -2.87 -8.90
C LEU A 17 -6.61 -2.45 -7.54
N ILE A 18 -7.06 -1.19 -7.40
CA ILE A 18 -7.82 -0.73 -6.23
C ILE A 18 -9.10 -1.56 -6.08
N GLU A 19 -9.90 -1.68 -7.14
CA GLU A 19 -11.15 -2.44 -7.15
C GLU A 19 -10.92 -3.91 -6.83
N ARG A 20 -9.86 -4.51 -7.37
CA ARG A 20 -9.47 -5.88 -7.06
C ARG A 20 -9.06 -6.09 -5.60
N THR A 21 -8.52 -5.06 -4.96
CA THR A 21 -8.03 -5.17 -3.57
C THR A 21 -9.12 -4.83 -2.55
N TYR A 22 -9.84 -3.72 -2.75
CA TYR A 22 -10.79 -3.12 -1.81
C TYR A 22 -12.16 -2.78 -2.43
N GLY A 23 -12.36 -3.07 -3.71
CA GLY A 23 -13.61 -2.82 -4.40
C GLY A 23 -14.78 -3.61 -3.81
N ARG A 24 -15.98 -3.10 -4.05
CA ARG A 24 -17.22 -3.80 -3.72
C ARG A 24 -17.91 -4.16 -5.02
N SER A 25 -18.12 -5.45 -5.26
CA SER A 25 -18.77 -5.94 -6.47
C SER A 25 -19.95 -6.84 -6.11
N GLN A 26 -20.87 -7.03 -7.06
CA GLN A 26 -21.94 -8.01 -6.88
C GLN A 26 -21.40 -9.44 -6.73
N LEU A 27 -20.22 -9.71 -7.29
CA LEU A 27 -19.56 -11.02 -7.27
C LEU A 27 -18.75 -11.25 -5.98
N LYS A 28 -18.56 -10.22 -5.15
CA LYS A 28 -17.76 -10.29 -3.91
C LYS A 28 -16.34 -10.86 -4.12
N ASP A 29 -15.71 -10.45 -5.21
CA ASP A 29 -14.50 -11.09 -5.76
C ASP A 29 -13.18 -10.38 -5.42
N SER A 30 -13.26 -9.21 -4.79
CA SER A 30 -12.07 -8.50 -4.31
C SER A 30 -11.36 -9.25 -3.18
N LEU A 31 -10.08 -8.95 -2.97
CA LEU A 31 -9.29 -9.50 -1.88
C LEU A 31 -9.97 -9.28 -0.51
N LEU A 32 -10.54 -8.09 -0.31
CA LEU A 32 -11.24 -7.73 0.91
C LEU A 32 -12.55 -8.49 1.09
N GLU A 33 -13.39 -8.57 0.06
CA GLU A 33 -14.69 -9.25 0.14
C GLU A 33 -14.52 -10.75 0.40
N ARG A 34 -13.50 -11.37 -0.19
CA ARG A 34 -13.14 -12.77 0.07
C ARG A 34 -12.69 -13.00 1.52
N ALA A 35 -12.00 -12.04 2.13
CA ALA A 35 -11.62 -12.12 3.54
C ALA A 35 -12.83 -11.97 4.47
N MET A 36 -13.73 -11.04 4.17
CA MET A 36 -14.97 -10.87 4.91
C MET A 36 -15.85 -12.12 4.84
N ALA A 37 -16.02 -12.69 3.64
CA ALA A 37 -16.77 -13.93 3.46
C ALA A 37 -16.16 -15.09 4.27
N TYR A 38 -14.83 -15.18 4.34
CA TYR A 38 -14.15 -16.15 5.20
C TYR A 38 -14.48 -15.93 6.68
N PHE A 39 -14.38 -14.70 7.19
CA PHE A 39 -14.66 -14.41 8.60
C PHE A 39 -16.12 -14.67 8.99
N GLU A 40 -17.08 -14.42 8.08
CA GLU A 40 -18.51 -14.66 8.31
C GLU A 40 -18.83 -16.15 8.52
N VAL A 41 -18.20 -17.06 7.76
CA VAL A 41 -18.56 -18.48 7.73
C VAL A 41 -17.64 -19.38 8.54
N LYS A 42 -16.43 -18.90 8.91
CA LYS A 42 -15.40 -19.68 9.60
C LYS A 42 -15.91 -20.40 10.86
N ALA A 43 -16.65 -19.72 11.72
CA ALA A 43 -17.15 -20.32 12.96
C ALA A 43 -18.09 -21.51 12.69
N GLN A 44 -18.98 -21.36 11.71
CA GLN A 44 -19.89 -22.43 11.28
C GLN A 44 -19.13 -23.60 10.64
N GLN A 45 -18.14 -23.30 9.80
CA GLN A 45 -17.28 -24.31 9.19
C GLN A 45 -16.48 -25.11 10.24
N SER A 46 -15.98 -24.45 11.30
CA SER A 46 -15.28 -25.13 12.40
C SER A 46 -16.20 -26.08 13.16
N VAL A 47 -17.40 -25.63 13.54
CA VAL A 47 -18.39 -26.48 14.23
C VAL A 47 -18.78 -27.69 13.36
N GLN A 48 -18.95 -27.49 12.06
CA GLN A 48 -19.25 -28.57 11.14
C GLN A 48 -18.09 -29.58 11.02
N ALA A 49 -16.83 -29.11 11.02
CA ALA A 49 -15.66 -29.98 11.02
C ALA A 49 -15.57 -30.83 12.30
N ASP A 50 -15.79 -30.20 13.47
CA ASP A 50 -15.78 -30.88 14.76
C ASP A 50 -16.90 -31.92 14.86
N LYS A 51 -18.09 -31.61 14.33
CA LYS A 51 -19.21 -32.55 14.24
C LYS A 51 -18.89 -33.78 13.39
N TYR A 52 -18.23 -33.61 12.24
CA TYR A 52 -17.77 -34.75 11.44
C TYR A 52 -16.77 -35.61 12.22
N GLN A 53 -15.82 -34.98 12.92
CA GLN A 53 -14.81 -35.69 13.70
C GLN A 53 -15.43 -36.51 14.83
N GLN A 54 -16.32 -35.90 15.63
CA GLN A 54 -17.02 -36.57 16.72
C GLN A 54 -17.87 -37.76 16.22
N GLN A 55 -18.64 -37.56 15.15
CA GLN A 55 -19.47 -38.62 14.58
C GLN A 55 -18.63 -39.78 14.02
N LEU A 56 -17.45 -39.51 13.46
CA LEU A 56 -16.54 -40.55 12.99
C LEU A 56 -15.96 -41.36 14.16
N GLU A 57 -15.56 -40.70 15.24
CA GLU A 57 -15.05 -41.36 16.45
C GLU A 57 -16.12 -42.23 17.10
N GLU A 58 -17.35 -41.72 17.24
CA GLU A 58 -18.50 -42.47 17.79
C GLU A 58 -18.84 -43.71 16.95
N ILE A 59 -18.86 -43.59 15.62
CA ILE A 59 -19.20 -44.73 14.74
C ILE A 59 -18.07 -45.77 14.78
N LYS A 60 -16.81 -45.35 14.81
CA LYS A 60 -15.67 -46.27 14.92
C LYS A 60 -15.69 -47.06 16.22
N ALA A 61 -15.94 -46.41 17.35
CA ALA A 61 -16.09 -47.08 18.64
C ALA A 61 -17.22 -48.13 18.63
N LYS A 62 -18.39 -47.78 18.06
CA LYS A 62 -19.53 -48.72 17.95
C LYS A 62 -19.26 -49.90 17.03
N ILE A 63 -18.42 -49.74 16.01
CA ILE A 63 -18.00 -50.85 15.14
C ILE A 63 -17.06 -51.80 15.88
N GLU A 64 -16.17 -51.28 16.73
CA GLU A 64 -15.25 -52.09 17.56
C GLU A 64 -16.00 -52.92 18.62
N GLU A 65 -17.11 -52.40 19.16
CA GLU A 65 -17.93 -53.08 20.18
C GLU A 65 -18.98 -54.03 19.59
N GLY A 66 -19.38 -53.86 18.33
CA GLY A 66 -20.52 -54.56 17.70
C GLY A 66 -20.14 -55.75 16.82
N SER A 67 -20.96 -56.81 16.81
CA SER A 67 -20.83 -57.95 15.88
C SER A 67 -22.13 -58.23 15.10
N GLY A 68 -22.01 -58.78 13.88
CA GLY A 68 -23.16 -59.17 13.05
C GLY A 68 -23.75 -58.06 12.15
N LYS A 69 -25.06 -58.12 11.87
CA LYS A 69 -25.75 -57.24 10.89
C LYS A 69 -25.70 -55.75 11.25
N GLU A 70 -25.64 -55.42 12.54
CA GLU A 70 -25.54 -54.05 13.04
C GLU A 70 -24.18 -53.42 12.70
N SER A 71 -23.10 -54.20 12.78
CA SER A 71 -21.76 -53.77 12.38
C SER A 71 -21.68 -53.46 10.88
N ALA A 72 -22.34 -54.26 10.02
CA ALA A 72 -22.39 -53.99 8.58
C ALA A 72 -23.13 -52.69 8.22
N ALA A 73 -24.22 -52.37 8.94
CA ALA A 73 -24.95 -51.11 8.75
C ALA A 73 -24.11 -49.90 9.23
N LEU A 74 -23.39 -50.04 10.35
CA LEU A 74 -22.48 -49.01 10.85
C LEU A 74 -21.30 -48.77 9.90
N GLN A 75 -20.75 -49.81 9.27
CA GLN A 75 -19.70 -49.68 8.25
C GLN A 75 -20.19 -48.89 7.01
N GLN A 76 -21.41 -49.13 6.54
CA GLN A 76 -22.00 -48.33 5.45
C GLN A 76 -22.16 -46.87 5.86
N LYS A 77 -22.62 -46.61 7.09
CA LYS A 77 -22.76 -45.26 7.64
C LYS A 77 -21.41 -44.56 7.77
N LEU A 78 -20.37 -45.28 8.22
CA LEU A 78 -18.99 -44.79 8.29
C LEU A 78 -18.51 -44.35 6.91
N HIS A 79 -18.65 -45.21 5.90
CA HIS A 79 -18.24 -44.89 4.53
C HIS A 79 -18.96 -43.67 3.96
N LYS A 80 -20.27 -43.53 4.24
CA LYS A 80 -21.03 -42.34 3.85
C LYS A 80 -20.49 -41.08 4.52
N LEU A 81 -20.26 -41.14 5.84
CA LEU A 81 -19.75 -40.01 6.61
C LEU A 81 -18.33 -39.59 6.19
N GLU A 82 -17.44 -40.55 5.94
CA GLU A 82 -16.10 -40.29 5.39
C GLU A 82 -16.15 -39.65 4.00
N ARG A 83 -17.13 -40.01 3.17
CA ARG A 83 -17.34 -39.36 1.87
C ARG A 83 -17.81 -37.92 2.04
N GLU A 84 -18.76 -37.67 2.94
CA GLU A 84 -19.25 -36.32 3.25
C GLU A 84 -18.14 -35.42 3.82
N GLN A 85 -17.36 -35.93 4.78
CA GLN A 85 -16.22 -35.21 5.33
C GLN A 85 -15.16 -34.89 4.26
N ARG A 86 -14.84 -35.84 3.37
CA ARG A 86 -13.91 -35.60 2.26
C ARG A 86 -14.43 -34.54 1.28
N ASN A 87 -15.71 -34.57 0.95
CA ASN A 87 -16.32 -33.55 0.09
C ASN A 87 -16.27 -32.16 0.75
N PHE A 88 -16.56 -32.10 2.05
CA PHE A 88 -16.47 -30.86 2.82
C PHE A 88 -15.03 -30.32 2.87
N GLN A 89 -14.04 -31.16 3.15
CA GLN A 89 -12.63 -30.79 3.12
C GLN A 89 -12.16 -30.34 1.72
N LEU A 90 -12.65 -30.99 0.66
CA LEU A 90 -12.37 -30.59 -0.71
C LEU A 90 -12.94 -29.20 -1.01
N GLN A 91 -14.18 -28.92 -0.59
CA GLN A 91 -14.78 -27.60 -0.74
C GLN A 91 -13.95 -26.52 -0.04
N LEU A 92 -13.59 -26.72 1.23
CA LEU A 92 -12.75 -25.77 1.97
C LEU A 92 -11.39 -25.55 1.28
N ARG A 93 -10.81 -26.60 0.71
CA ARG A 93 -9.56 -26.52 -0.03
C ARG A 93 -9.70 -25.70 -1.32
N LEU A 94 -10.79 -25.88 -2.07
CA LEU A 94 -11.07 -25.11 -3.28
C LEU A 94 -11.23 -23.62 -2.96
N GLU A 95 -12.02 -23.28 -1.95
CA GLU A 95 -12.22 -21.90 -1.49
C GLU A 95 -10.89 -21.25 -1.05
N ARG A 96 -10.05 -22.01 -0.35
CA ARG A 96 -8.71 -21.57 0.09
C ARG A 96 -7.79 -21.31 -1.10
N ASN A 97 -7.74 -22.22 -2.07
CA ASN A 97 -6.93 -22.06 -3.27
C ASN A 97 -7.35 -20.82 -4.07
N GLU A 98 -8.66 -20.59 -4.21
CA GLU A 98 -9.18 -19.44 -4.94
C GLU A 98 -8.75 -18.11 -4.27
N ARG A 99 -8.79 -18.05 -2.93
CA ARG A 99 -8.27 -16.89 -2.18
C ARG A 99 -6.76 -16.71 -2.34
N ASN A 100 -6.00 -17.80 -2.33
CA ASN A 100 -4.55 -17.77 -2.56
C ASN A 100 -4.20 -17.27 -3.97
N GLU A 101 -4.83 -17.82 -5.00
CA GLU A 101 -4.64 -17.40 -6.40
C GLU A 101 -5.04 -15.94 -6.60
N ASN A 102 -6.16 -15.51 -6.02
CA ASN A 102 -6.60 -14.12 -6.07
C ASN A 102 -5.55 -13.16 -5.48
N LEU A 103 -5.01 -13.47 -4.31
CA LEU A 103 -3.95 -12.67 -3.67
C LEU A 103 -2.66 -12.68 -4.48
N LEU A 104 -2.22 -13.85 -4.96
CA LEU A 104 -1.00 -13.96 -5.76
C LEU A 104 -1.11 -13.17 -7.07
N GLU A 105 -2.21 -13.30 -7.80
CA GLU A 105 -2.43 -12.54 -9.04
C GLU A 105 -2.51 -11.03 -8.74
N THR A 106 -3.08 -10.61 -7.61
CA THR A 106 -3.06 -9.20 -7.17
C THR A 106 -1.63 -8.72 -6.93
N CYS A 107 -0.80 -9.53 -6.27
CA CYS A 107 0.61 -9.20 -6.03
C CYS A 107 1.41 -9.09 -7.34
N HIS A 108 1.20 -10.02 -8.28
CA HIS A 108 1.85 -9.98 -9.59
C HIS A 108 1.43 -8.76 -10.42
N LYS A 109 0.14 -8.40 -10.41
CA LYS A 109 -0.36 -7.19 -11.08
C LYS A 109 0.25 -5.92 -10.47
N LEU A 110 0.33 -5.83 -9.15
CA LEU A 110 1.00 -4.73 -8.46
C LEU A 110 2.47 -4.65 -8.89
N LEU A 111 3.20 -5.77 -8.79
CA LEU A 111 4.61 -5.83 -9.14
C LEU A 111 4.84 -5.42 -10.60
N ALA A 112 4.03 -5.91 -11.55
CA ALA A 112 4.17 -5.56 -12.97
C ALA A 112 4.02 -4.05 -13.25
N LEU A 113 3.24 -3.33 -12.42
CA LEU A 113 3.05 -1.88 -12.54
C LEU A 113 4.18 -1.06 -11.92
N CYS A 114 5.01 -1.64 -11.04
CA CYS A 114 6.08 -0.92 -10.34
C CYS A 114 7.48 -1.50 -10.52
N GLU A 115 7.65 -2.65 -11.17
CA GLU A 115 8.91 -3.35 -11.38
C GLU A 115 9.35 -3.29 -12.85
N ALA A 116 10.66 -3.21 -13.08
CA ALA A 116 11.28 -3.27 -14.39
C ALA A 116 12.57 -4.12 -14.37
N GLU A 117 13.28 -4.15 -15.48
CA GLU A 117 14.54 -4.89 -15.64
C GLU A 117 15.73 -4.14 -15.05
N ASP A 118 15.63 -2.82 -14.91
CA ASP A 118 16.62 -1.95 -14.30
C ASP A 118 16.03 -1.11 -13.15
N ILE A 119 16.92 -0.60 -12.29
CA ILE A 119 16.51 0.14 -11.09
C ILE A 119 15.95 1.54 -11.42
N GLU A 120 16.40 2.19 -12.49
CA GLU A 120 15.94 3.52 -12.89
C GLU A 120 14.47 3.44 -13.32
N GLU A 121 14.14 2.50 -14.19
CA GLU A 121 12.80 2.27 -14.69
C GLU A 121 11.89 1.71 -13.58
N THR A 122 12.41 0.87 -12.69
CA THR A 122 11.70 0.43 -11.48
C THR A 122 11.30 1.62 -10.61
N ASN A 123 12.23 2.56 -10.39
CA ASN A 123 11.96 3.78 -9.64
C ASN A 123 10.96 4.70 -10.36
N ARG A 124 11.07 4.84 -11.69
CA ARG A 124 10.13 5.62 -12.51
C ARG A 124 8.72 5.06 -12.43
N LYS A 125 8.55 3.75 -12.63
CA LYS A 125 7.25 3.06 -12.52
C LYS A 125 6.67 3.16 -11.12
N SER A 126 7.51 3.05 -10.09
CA SER A 126 7.08 3.21 -8.69
C SER A 126 6.64 4.64 -8.37
N ALA A 127 7.38 5.66 -8.86
CA ALA A 127 6.99 7.07 -8.75
C ALA A 127 5.63 7.30 -9.43
N GLN A 128 5.46 6.76 -10.64
CA GLN A 128 4.23 6.81 -11.41
C GLN A 128 3.06 6.16 -10.69
N PHE A 129 3.25 4.97 -10.10
CA PHE A 129 2.20 4.28 -9.35
C PHE A 129 1.80 5.07 -8.10
N LEU A 130 2.76 5.43 -7.25
CA LEU A 130 2.53 6.16 -6.00
C LEU A 130 1.86 7.50 -6.25
N GLY A 131 2.39 8.27 -7.19
CA GLY A 131 1.86 9.58 -7.52
C GLY A 131 0.50 9.52 -8.22
N THR A 132 0.27 8.54 -9.10
CA THR A 132 -1.08 8.31 -9.67
C THR A 132 -2.07 7.99 -8.57
N LEU A 133 -1.73 7.08 -7.65
CA LEU A 133 -2.59 6.71 -6.53
C LEU A 133 -2.91 7.93 -5.65
N GLN A 134 -1.92 8.77 -5.32
CA GLN A 134 -2.14 10.00 -4.55
C GLN A 134 -3.00 11.01 -5.31
N LEU A 135 -2.78 11.20 -6.61
CA LEU A 135 -3.50 12.20 -7.42
C LEU A 135 -4.97 11.82 -7.69
N ILE A 136 -5.29 10.52 -7.75
CA ILE A 136 -6.69 10.05 -7.81
C ILE A 136 -7.34 9.92 -6.42
N SER A 137 -6.55 10.06 -5.34
CA SER A 137 -7.07 10.07 -3.98
C SER A 137 -7.64 11.45 -3.64
N PRO A 138 -8.87 11.54 -3.11
CA PRO A 138 -9.45 12.82 -2.72
C PRO A 138 -8.67 13.43 -1.55
N THR A 139 -8.45 14.74 -1.64
CA THR A 139 -7.89 15.54 -0.53
C THR A 139 -8.94 16.39 0.18
N GLU A 140 -10.13 16.51 -0.43
CA GLU A 140 -11.25 17.31 0.05
C GLU A 140 -12.58 16.58 -0.19
N GLY A 141 -13.61 16.97 0.56
CA GLY A 141 -14.96 16.41 0.43
C GLY A 141 -15.28 15.27 1.39
N LYS A 142 -16.52 14.75 1.31
CA LYS A 142 -17.09 13.84 2.31
C LYS A 142 -16.56 12.40 2.24
N LYS A 143 -16.01 11.98 1.09
CA LYS A 143 -15.56 10.59 0.85
C LYS A 143 -14.06 10.39 1.07
N VAL A 144 -13.35 11.40 1.58
CA VAL A 144 -11.87 11.37 1.76
C VAL A 144 -11.42 10.16 2.54
N ALA A 145 -11.99 9.95 3.74
CA ALA A 145 -11.57 8.86 4.60
C ALA A 145 -11.84 7.48 3.98
N GLN A 146 -13.02 7.28 3.39
CA GLN A 146 -13.38 6.03 2.75
C GLN A 146 -12.44 5.68 1.60
N LEU A 147 -12.22 6.61 0.66
CA LEU A 147 -11.40 6.36 -0.52
C LEU A 147 -9.91 6.24 -0.17
N ASN A 148 -9.42 7.05 0.76
CA ASN A 148 -8.04 6.94 1.21
C ASN A 148 -7.76 5.58 1.85
N GLU A 149 -8.66 5.07 2.70
CA GLU A 149 -8.53 3.74 3.30
C GLU A 149 -8.35 2.64 2.25
N GLN A 150 -9.13 2.68 1.17
CA GLN A 150 -9.05 1.70 0.06
C GLN A 150 -7.70 1.74 -0.67
N HIS A 151 -7.05 2.91 -0.71
CA HIS A 151 -5.80 3.11 -1.43
C HIS A 151 -4.56 2.79 -0.57
N LYS A 152 -4.67 2.84 0.76
CA LYS A 152 -3.52 2.67 1.68
C LYS A 152 -2.75 1.38 1.46
N ALA A 153 -3.43 0.25 1.29
CA ALA A 153 -2.77 -1.05 1.16
C ALA A 153 -1.81 -1.10 -0.03
N LEU A 154 -2.24 -0.58 -1.18
CA LEU A 154 -1.43 -0.54 -2.40
C LEU A 154 -0.26 0.45 -2.28
N TYR A 155 -0.51 1.64 -1.74
CA TYR A 155 0.53 2.66 -1.52
C TYR A 155 1.65 2.11 -0.61
N LYS A 156 1.24 1.49 0.50
CA LYS A 156 2.12 0.85 1.48
C LYS A 156 2.93 -0.29 0.85
N ALA A 157 2.30 -1.13 0.03
CA ALA A 157 2.98 -2.26 -0.61
C ALA A 157 4.11 -1.80 -1.54
N VAL A 158 3.89 -0.78 -2.38
CA VAL A 158 4.94 -0.23 -3.26
C VAL A 158 6.06 0.41 -2.44
N LEU A 159 5.74 1.15 -1.37
CA LEU A 159 6.77 1.68 -0.48
C LEU A 159 7.56 0.58 0.22
N ALA A 160 6.92 -0.49 0.69
CA ALA A 160 7.61 -1.62 1.31
C ALA A 160 8.56 -2.32 0.34
N LEU A 161 8.18 -2.47 -0.94
CA LEU A 161 9.07 -2.99 -1.98
C LEU A 161 10.29 -2.11 -2.21
N ARG A 162 10.09 -0.80 -2.42
CA ARG A 162 11.20 0.13 -2.67
C ARG A 162 12.09 0.30 -1.46
N LEU A 163 11.51 0.24 -0.26
CA LEU A 163 12.27 0.21 0.99
C LEU A 163 13.10 -1.06 1.10
N LEU A 164 12.56 -2.24 0.77
CA LEU A 164 13.36 -3.48 0.72
C LEU A 164 14.58 -3.30 -0.19
N ASP A 165 14.38 -2.81 -1.42
CA ASP A 165 15.47 -2.60 -2.37
C ASP A 165 16.57 -1.70 -1.78
N ARG A 166 16.19 -0.57 -1.17
CA ARG A 166 17.14 0.35 -0.53
C ARG A 166 17.87 -0.27 0.66
N LEU A 167 17.17 -1.01 1.51
CA LEU A 167 17.78 -1.66 2.68
C LEU A 167 18.75 -2.78 2.27
N CYS A 168 18.49 -3.48 1.16
CA CYS A 168 19.42 -4.44 0.57
C CYS A 168 20.70 -3.74 0.08
N MET A 169 20.57 -2.63 -0.64
CA MET A 169 21.71 -1.83 -1.11
C MET A 169 22.51 -1.20 0.05
N ASP A 170 21.84 -0.79 1.14
CA ASP A 170 22.49 -0.19 2.31
C ASP A 170 23.06 -1.24 3.29
N LYS A 171 22.92 -2.55 3.01
CA LYS A 171 23.29 -3.64 3.92
C LYS A 171 22.65 -3.53 5.32
N ILE A 172 21.45 -2.95 5.39
CA ILE A 172 20.68 -2.81 6.64
C ILE A 172 19.86 -4.08 6.91
N VAL A 173 19.47 -4.82 5.86
CA VAL A 173 18.77 -6.09 6.02
C VAL A 173 19.73 -7.17 6.52
N ALA A 174 19.56 -7.59 7.78
CA ALA A 174 20.26 -8.73 8.37
C ALA A 174 19.35 -9.98 8.50
N GLU A 175 18.21 -10.01 7.80
CA GLU A 175 17.22 -11.09 7.91
C GLU A 175 17.75 -12.37 7.22
N PRO A 176 17.93 -13.49 7.96
CA PRO A 176 18.46 -14.73 7.38
C PRO A 176 17.63 -15.26 6.21
N TYR A 177 16.30 -15.12 6.28
CA TYR A 177 15.42 -15.57 5.21
C TYR A 177 15.66 -14.82 3.90
N ILE A 178 15.96 -13.51 3.94
CA ILE A 178 16.25 -12.70 2.76
C ILE A 178 17.66 -12.99 2.26
N SER A 179 18.62 -13.05 3.19
CA SER A 179 20.04 -13.18 2.89
C SER A 179 20.38 -14.44 2.08
N GLN A 180 19.68 -15.56 2.32
CA GLN A 180 19.91 -16.80 1.56
C GLN A 180 19.62 -16.66 0.06
N TYR A 181 18.79 -15.70 -0.33
CA TYR A 181 18.46 -15.40 -1.73
C TYR A 181 19.33 -14.29 -2.32
N LEU A 182 20.31 -13.77 -1.57
CA LEU A 182 21.26 -12.74 -1.99
C LEU A 182 22.73 -13.19 -1.85
N THR A 183 22.97 -14.48 -1.58
CA THR A 183 24.29 -15.02 -1.18
C THR A 183 25.44 -14.61 -2.11
N ASP A 184 25.20 -14.58 -3.42
CA ASP A 184 26.20 -14.25 -4.44
C ASP A 184 26.10 -12.81 -4.97
N ILE A 185 25.26 -11.98 -4.34
CA ILE A 185 24.97 -10.61 -4.77
C ILE A 185 25.33 -9.66 -3.62
N PRO A 186 26.53 -9.06 -3.64
CA PRO A 186 26.89 -8.06 -2.64
C PRO A 186 25.97 -6.82 -2.75
N PRO A 187 25.80 -6.05 -1.66
CA PRO A 187 24.93 -4.86 -1.64
C PRO A 187 25.18 -3.87 -2.78
N GLU A 188 26.45 -3.67 -3.13
CA GLU A 188 26.89 -2.76 -4.21
C GLU A 188 26.33 -3.16 -5.59
N GLN A 189 26.11 -4.46 -5.81
CA GLN A 189 25.64 -5.04 -7.07
C GLN A 189 24.14 -5.33 -7.06
N TYR A 190 23.42 -5.03 -5.97
CA TYR A 190 21.98 -5.31 -5.88
C TYR A 190 21.19 -4.60 -6.99
N ALA A 191 21.60 -3.38 -7.37
CA ALA A 191 20.95 -2.62 -8.44
C ALA A 191 21.01 -3.33 -9.80
N GLU A 192 22.04 -4.16 -10.02
CA GLU A 192 22.31 -4.90 -11.25
C GLU A 192 21.88 -6.37 -11.14
N TYR A 193 21.24 -6.78 -10.03
CA TYR A 193 20.96 -8.19 -9.75
C TYR A 193 20.13 -8.86 -10.87
N HIS A 194 19.15 -8.15 -11.43
CA HIS A 194 18.38 -8.67 -12.57
C HIS A 194 19.28 -9.01 -13.78
N GLU A 195 20.30 -8.20 -14.06
CA GLU A 195 21.20 -8.38 -15.19
C GLU A 195 22.27 -9.45 -14.91
N LEU A 196 22.84 -9.42 -13.70
CA LEU A 196 23.91 -10.32 -13.28
C LEU A 196 23.45 -11.77 -13.14
N ASP A 197 22.24 -11.98 -12.58
CA ASP A 197 21.67 -13.32 -12.43
C ASP A 197 20.13 -13.29 -12.57
N PRO A 198 19.62 -13.22 -13.82
CA PRO A 198 18.18 -13.14 -14.08
C PRO A 198 17.40 -14.34 -13.52
N LYS A 199 18.06 -15.50 -13.39
CA LYS A 199 17.42 -16.73 -12.92
C LYS A 199 17.18 -16.66 -11.41
N ASN A 200 18.21 -16.33 -10.62
CA ASN A 200 18.04 -16.20 -9.18
C ASN A 200 17.27 -14.92 -8.81
N TYR A 201 17.34 -13.86 -9.60
CA TYR A 201 16.47 -12.69 -9.42
C TYR A 201 14.98 -13.04 -9.50
N LYS A 202 14.58 -13.88 -10.45
CA LYS A 202 13.20 -14.39 -10.52
C LYS A 202 12.81 -15.19 -9.27
N VAL A 203 13.73 -15.99 -8.73
CA VAL A 203 13.51 -16.72 -7.47
C VAL A 203 13.37 -15.73 -6.32
N TYR A 204 14.24 -14.71 -6.23
CA TYR A 204 14.18 -13.65 -5.23
C TYR A 204 12.86 -12.88 -5.28
N ILE A 205 12.35 -12.55 -6.47
CA ILE A 205 11.02 -11.97 -6.63
C ILE A 205 9.96 -12.86 -5.98
N GLN A 206 9.93 -14.15 -6.34
CA GLN A 206 8.89 -15.07 -5.93
C GLN A 206 8.96 -15.45 -4.44
N GLN A 207 10.16 -15.49 -3.88
CA GLN A 207 10.41 -15.92 -2.50
C GLN A 207 10.55 -14.75 -1.51
N VAL A 208 10.84 -13.53 -1.97
CA VAL A 208 11.02 -12.36 -1.09
C VAL A 208 10.09 -11.21 -1.46
N LYS A 209 10.16 -10.66 -2.68
CA LYS A 209 9.36 -9.47 -3.05
C LYS A 209 7.86 -9.74 -2.98
N ILE A 210 7.38 -10.85 -3.56
CA ILE A 210 5.95 -11.23 -3.53
C ILE A 210 5.46 -11.40 -2.07
N PRO A 211 6.14 -12.15 -1.19
CA PRO A 211 5.78 -12.21 0.24
C PRO A 211 5.72 -10.87 0.96
N VAL A 212 6.60 -9.92 0.65
CA VAL A 212 6.55 -8.56 1.22
C VAL A 212 5.28 -7.84 0.76
N ILE A 213 4.91 -7.95 -0.51
CA ILE A 213 3.64 -7.40 -1.04
C ILE A 213 2.45 -8.07 -0.35
N MET A 214 2.42 -9.41 -0.26
CA MET A 214 1.35 -10.15 0.40
C MET A 214 1.17 -9.66 1.84
N ALA A 215 2.26 -9.56 2.60
CA ALA A 215 2.23 -9.07 3.98
C ALA A 215 1.69 -7.63 4.07
N ALA A 216 2.10 -6.74 3.17
CA ALA A 216 1.62 -5.37 3.13
C ALA A 216 0.11 -5.28 2.81
N LEU A 217 -0.38 -6.05 1.84
CA LEU A 217 -1.79 -6.05 1.43
C LEU A 217 -2.71 -6.58 2.53
N ILE A 218 -2.30 -7.63 3.24
CA ILE A 218 -3.16 -8.28 4.25
C ILE A 218 -2.95 -7.78 5.67
N GLN A 219 -1.96 -6.90 5.93
CA GLN A 219 -1.59 -6.49 7.29
C GLN A 219 -2.78 -6.06 8.17
N ASP A 220 -3.71 -5.34 7.55
CA ASP A 220 -4.86 -4.72 8.20
C ASP A 220 -6.17 -5.48 7.92
N ILE A 221 -6.13 -6.68 7.33
CA ILE A 221 -7.32 -7.42 6.89
C ILE A 221 -8.19 -7.90 8.06
N GLY A 222 -7.58 -8.21 9.21
CA GLY A 222 -8.29 -8.60 10.42
C GLY A 222 -9.20 -7.51 11.00
N HIS A 223 -9.03 -6.23 10.62
CA HIS A 223 -9.99 -5.18 10.98
C HIS A 223 -11.40 -5.46 10.48
N TYR A 224 -11.53 -6.27 9.42
CA TYR A 224 -12.81 -6.61 8.81
C TYR A 224 -13.47 -7.87 9.38
N HIS A 225 -12.89 -8.45 10.44
CA HIS A 225 -13.58 -9.47 11.23
C HIS A 225 -14.79 -8.86 11.97
N PRO A 226 -15.93 -9.57 12.13
CA PRO A 226 -17.11 -9.06 12.80
C PRO A 226 -16.84 -8.40 14.17
N ASP A 227 -16.07 -9.06 15.05
CA ASP A 227 -15.71 -8.51 16.37
C ASP A 227 -14.90 -7.20 16.27
N ALA A 228 -14.01 -7.09 15.28
CA ALA A 228 -13.25 -5.86 15.06
C ALA A 228 -14.16 -4.74 14.52
N GLN A 229 -15.10 -5.09 13.64
CA GLN A 229 -16.10 -4.15 13.13
C GLN A 229 -17.03 -3.64 14.23
N GLN A 230 -17.39 -4.46 15.22
CA GLN A 230 -18.15 -4.00 16.40
C GLN A 230 -17.38 -2.94 17.21
N ILE A 231 -16.06 -3.09 17.37
CA ILE A 231 -15.24 -2.07 18.02
C ILE A 231 -15.17 -0.80 17.15
N ILE A 232 -15.05 -0.94 15.83
CA ILE A 232 -14.91 0.18 14.89
C ILE A 232 -16.22 0.97 14.77
N TYR A 233 -17.37 0.32 14.66
CA TYR A 233 -18.66 0.97 14.42
C TYR A 233 -19.54 1.10 15.67
N GLY A 234 -19.11 0.54 16.81
CA GLY A 234 -19.94 0.43 18.02
C GLY A 234 -20.96 -0.69 17.92
N GLU A 235 -21.56 -1.06 19.06
CA GLU A 235 -22.55 -2.14 19.15
C GLU A 235 -23.80 -1.87 18.28
N ASP A 236 -24.18 -0.60 18.12
CA ASP A 236 -25.33 -0.18 17.32
C ASP A 236 -24.97 0.13 15.85
N GLY A 237 -23.70 0.04 15.47
CA GLY A 237 -23.19 0.26 14.13
C GLY A 237 -23.15 1.73 13.68
N LYS A 238 -23.34 2.70 14.59
CA LYS A 238 -23.49 4.13 14.23
C LYS A 238 -22.27 5.01 14.49
N LEU A 239 -21.23 4.49 15.15
CA LEU A 239 -20.04 5.26 15.43
C LEU A 239 -19.21 5.48 14.15
N ASP A 240 -18.56 6.65 14.08
CA ASP A 240 -17.63 6.95 13.00
C ASP A 240 -16.43 5.99 13.05
N PRO A 241 -16.18 5.20 11.99
CA PRO A 241 -15.05 4.27 11.93
C PRO A 241 -13.69 4.98 11.99
N CYS A 242 -13.64 6.28 11.70
CA CYS A 242 -12.41 7.08 11.71
C CYS A 242 -12.19 7.86 13.02
N ARG A 243 -13.04 7.66 14.03
CA ARG A 243 -12.89 8.32 15.34
C ARG A 243 -11.65 7.82 16.08
N THR A 244 -11.22 8.59 17.07
CA THR A 244 -10.17 8.14 17.99
C THR A 244 -10.75 7.13 18.97
N LEU A 245 -10.17 5.93 19.01
CA LEU A 245 -10.48 4.91 20.02
C LEU A 245 -9.77 5.22 21.34
N ASP A 246 -10.43 4.93 22.46
CA ASP A 246 -9.79 4.88 23.77
C ASP A 246 -8.72 3.77 23.83
N MET A 247 -7.90 3.78 24.88
CA MET A 247 -6.76 2.88 24.99
C MET A 247 -7.15 1.40 25.04
N GLU A 248 -8.25 1.06 25.71
CA GLU A 248 -8.69 -0.33 25.86
C GLU A 248 -9.28 -0.86 24.55
N SER A 249 -10.20 -0.11 23.95
CA SER A 249 -10.78 -0.44 22.64
C SER A 249 -9.71 -0.55 21.56
N ARG A 250 -8.72 0.35 21.56
CA ARG A 250 -7.59 0.29 20.63
C ARG A 250 -6.75 -0.97 20.83
N LYS A 251 -6.46 -1.35 22.08
CA LYS A 251 -5.70 -2.57 22.39
C LYS A 251 -6.46 -3.82 21.95
N ALA A 252 -7.76 -3.88 22.23
CA ALA A 252 -8.62 -4.98 21.81
C ALA A 252 -8.68 -5.10 20.28
N LEU A 253 -8.88 -3.98 19.57
CA LEU A 253 -8.88 -3.97 18.10
C LEU A 253 -7.55 -4.47 17.52
N LEU A 254 -6.41 -4.02 18.04
CA LEU A 254 -5.10 -4.46 17.57
C LEU A 254 -4.88 -5.97 17.82
N GLN A 255 -5.35 -6.50 18.94
CA GLN A 255 -5.25 -7.93 19.25
C GLN A 255 -6.10 -8.78 18.32
N ILE A 256 -7.37 -8.42 18.13
CA ILE A 256 -8.29 -9.12 17.23
C ILE A 256 -7.76 -9.03 15.80
N SER A 257 -7.41 -7.83 15.34
CA SER A 257 -6.91 -7.63 13.98
C SER A 257 -5.68 -8.49 13.71
N TYR A 258 -4.70 -8.51 14.63
CA TYR A 258 -3.52 -9.38 14.45
C TYR A 258 -3.90 -10.87 14.43
N ARG A 259 -4.71 -11.33 15.40
CA ARG A 259 -5.12 -12.73 15.51
C ARG A 259 -5.81 -13.19 14.23
N GLU A 260 -6.78 -12.43 13.75
CA GLU A 260 -7.58 -12.79 12.58
C GLU A 260 -6.81 -12.58 11.26
N THR A 261 -5.88 -11.62 11.17
CA THR A 261 -4.96 -11.53 10.03
C THR A 261 -4.07 -12.77 9.92
N ILE A 262 -3.51 -13.27 11.03
CA ILE A 262 -2.66 -14.48 11.01
C ILE A 262 -3.48 -15.72 10.70
N ASP A 263 -4.67 -15.82 11.28
CA ASP A 263 -5.59 -16.91 10.98
C ASP A 263 -6.00 -16.93 9.51
N TYR A 264 -6.39 -15.77 8.95
CA TYR A 264 -6.70 -15.65 7.53
C TYR A 264 -5.50 -16.01 6.66
N LEU A 265 -4.28 -15.60 7.02
CA LEU A 265 -3.06 -15.99 6.29
C LEU A 265 -2.85 -17.51 6.29
N VAL A 266 -3.00 -18.18 7.44
CA VAL A 266 -2.63 -19.60 7.59
C VAL A 266 -3.74 -20.52 7.09
N HIS A 267 -4.98 -20.24 7.48
CA HIS A 267 -6.16 -21.09 7.28
C HIS A 267 -7.06 -20.58 6.15
N GLY A 268 -7.25 -19.27 6.03
CA GLY A 268 -8.06 -18.67 4.97
C GLY A 268 -7.41 -18.74 3.59
N ILE A 269 -6.17 -18.27 3.47
CA ILE A 269 -5.35 -18.24 2.24
C ILE A 269 -4.45 -19.46 2.18
N GLY A 270 -3.52 -19.58 3.13
CA GLY A 270 -2.58 -20.67 3.22
C GLY A 270 -1.68 -20.92 2.01
N LEU A 271 -1.25 -22.17 1.88
CA LEU A 271 -0.19 -22.56 0.94
C LEU A 271 -0.71 -22.66 -0.49
N THR A 272 0.11 -22.23 -1.43
CA THR A 272 -0.09 -22.49 -2.86
C THR A 272 -0.16 -24.01 -3.09
N GLN A 273 -1.03 -24.46 -3.98
CA GLN A 273 -1.13 -25.87 -4.33
C GLN A 273 -0.07 -26.24 -5.38
N TYR A 274 0.70 -27.30 -5.10
CA TYR A 274 1.59 -27.89 -6.10
C TYR A 274 0.77 -28.51 -7.25
N ILE A 275 1.15 -28.21 -8.48
CA ILE A 275 0.63 -28.79 -9.71
C ILE A 275 1.77 -29.54 -10.39
N GLY A 276 1.69 -30.87 -10.43
CA GLY A 276 2.70 -31.71 -11.05
C GLY A 276 2.61 -33.16 -10.58
N ASN A 277 3.44 -34.02 -11.16
CA ASN A 277 3.37 -35.48 -10.97
C ASN A 277 4.55 -36.04 -10.15
N SER A 278 5.51 -35.21 -9.72
CA SER A 278 6.70 -35.66 -9.00
C SER A 278 6.55 -35.45 -7.49
N LYS A 279 6.66 -36.56 -6.73
CA LYS A 279 6.65 -36.51 -5.26
C LYS A 279 7.81 -35.66 -4.72
N VAL A 280 9.00 -35.80 -5.31
CA VAL A 280 10.21 -35.08 -4.88
C VAL A 280 10.05 -33.58 -5.11
N GLU A 281 9.51 -33.17 -6.25
CA GLU A 281 9.25 -31.76 -6.54
C GLU A 281 8.16 -31.20 -5.64
N ARG A 282 7.06 -31.94 -5.43
CA ARG A 282 5.99 -31.57 -4.52
C ARG A 282 6.52 -31.31 -3.11
N ASP A 283 7.34 -32.21 -2.59
CA ASP A 283 7.86 -32.10 -1.23
C ASP A 283 8.81 -30.90 -1.10
N LYS A 284 9.66 -30.63 -2.10
CA LYS A 284 10.49 -29.41 -2.18
C LYS A 284 9.65 -28.13 -2.28
N PHE A 285 8.64 -28.12 -3.13
CA PHE A 285 7.72 -27.00 -3.32
C PHE A 285 6.99 -26.67 -2.02
N ASN A 286 6.41 -27.67 -1.35
CA ASN A 286 5.71 -27.50 -0.09
C ASN A 286 6.64 -26.93 0.99
N GLN A 287 7.89 -27.40 1.07
CA GLN A 287 8.87 -26.84 2.00
C GLN A 287 9.16 -25.36 1.71
N ALA A 288 9.31 -24.97 0.44
CA ALA A 288 9.51 -23.57 0.06
C ALA A 288 8.29 -22.70 0.43
N GLU A 289 7.07 -23.15 0.12
CA GLU A 289 5.83 -22.44 0.45
C GLU A 289 5.60 -22.33 1.97
N HIS A 290 6.00 -23.34 2.74
CA HIS A 290 5.97 -23.27 4.21
C HIS A 290 6.91 -22.19 4.74
N LYS A 291 8.15 -22.13 4.24
CA LYS A 291 9.11 -21.08 4.62
C LYS A 291 8.59 -19.70 4.22
N LYS A 292 7.94 -19.59 3.05
CA LYS A 292 7.30 -18.36 2.57
C LYS A 292 6.21 -17.87 3.52
N ILE A 293 5.26 -18.72 3.92
CA ILE A 293 4.22 -18.34 4.90
C ILE A 293 4.84 -17.96 6.24
N PHE A 294 5.87 -18.68 6.69
CA PHE A 294 6.56 -18.34 7.93
C PHE A 294 7.18 -16.95 7.86
N PHE A 295 7.81 -16.60 6.73
CA PHE A 295 8.35 -15.27 6.50
C PHE A 295 7.27 -14.19 6.51
N ILE A 296 6.14 -14.37 5.82
CA ILE A 296 5.00 -13.44 5.84
C ILE A 296 4.50 -13.26 7.28
N LYS A 297 4.29 -14.36 8.01
CA LYS A 297 3.88 -14.34 9.42
C LYS A 297 4.89 -13.61 10.30
N HIS A 298 6.19 -13.78 10.05
CA HIS A 298 7.26 -13.11 10.78
C HIS A 298 7.25 -11.59 10.53
N LEU A 299 7.09 -11.15 9.27
CA LEU A 299 6.94 -9.73 8.92
C LEU A 299 5.74 -9.10 9.64
N LEU A 300 4.58 -9.76 9.58
CA LEU A 300 3.36 -9.28 10.23
C LEU A 300 3.51 -9.17 11.74
N LYS A 301 4.01 -10.23 12.38
CA LYS A 301 4.24 -10.28 13.84
C LYS A 301 5.20 -9.18 14.29
N THR A 302 6.33 -9.04 13.62
CA THR A 302 7.36 -8.06 14.00
C THR A 302 6.95 -6.63 13.67
N SER A 303 6.05 -6.40 12.72
CA SER A 303 5.56 -5.05 12.40
C SER A 303 4.78 -4.36 13.53
N ILE A 304 4.24 -5.13 14.49
CA ILE A 304 3.50 -4.58 15.64
C ILE A 304 4.42 -3.76 16.54
N ASN A 305 5.60 -4.30 16.84
CA ASN A 305 6.66 -3.63 17.59
C ASN A 305 8.01 -3.99 16.95
N PRO A 306 8.41 -3.27 15.89
CA PRO A 306 9.52 -3.69 15.06
C PRO A 306 10.88 -3.41 15.69
N LEU A 307 11.00 -2.50 16.65
CA LEU A 307 12.28 -2.06 17.21
C LEU A 307 13.28 -1.78 16.07
N LYS A 308 14.38 -2.55 15.99
CA LYS A 308 15.38 -2.51 14.91
C LYS A 308 15.25 -3.66 13.89
N GLY A 309 14.25 -4.53 14.02
CA GLY A 309 14.07 -5.72 13.19
C GLY A 309 13.35 -5.49 11.86
N ILE A 310 13.15 -6.58 11.11
CA ILE A 310 12.59 -6.58 9.75
C ILE A 310 11.14 -6.09 9.66
N GLY A 311 10.39 -6.12 10.77
CA GLY A 311 9.03 -5.56 10.84
C GLY A 311 8.94 -4.07 10.47
N ASN A 312 10.06 -3.33 10.54
CA ASN A 312 10.13 -1.95 10.06
C ASN A 312 9.82 -1.82 8.57
N LEU A 313 10.05 -2.88 7.79
CA LEU A 313 9.72 -2.94 6.37
C LEU A 313 8.23 -2.72 6.09
N LEU A 314 7.36 -3.05 7.05
CA LEU A 314 5.92 -2.76 6.98
C LEU A 314 5.55 -1.53 7.81
N LYS A 315 6.12 -1.39 9.02
CA LYS A 315 5.72 -0.35 9.97
C LYS A 315 6.05 1.07 9.48
N VAL A 316 7.23 1.29 8.93
CA VAL A 316 7.65 2.62 8.46
C VAL A 316 6.80 3.06 7.25
N PRO A 317 6.60 2.23 6.21
CA PRO A 317 5.62 2.52 5.15
C PRO A 317 4.19 2.73 5.67
N GLN A 318 3.73 1.95 6.65
CA GLN A 318 2.40 2.09 7.24
C GLN A 318 2.19 3.48 7.86
N ILE A 319 3.15 3.95 8.67
CA ILE A 319 3.08 5.27 9.30
C ILE A 319 3.09 6.36 8.23
N TYR A 320 4.02 6.30 7.27
CA TYR A 320 4.09 7.27 6.17
C TYR A 320 2.77 7.34 5.40
N THR A 321 2.24 6.18 5.01
CA THR A 321 0.99 6.07 4.24
C THR A 321 -0.21 6.62 5.01
N SER A 322 -0.26 6.45 6.33
CA SER A 322 -1.35 7.00 7.16
C SER A 322 -1.41 8.53 7.19
N ILE A 323 -0.30 9.20 6.84
CA ILE A 323 -0.20 10.65 6.74
C ILE A 323 -0.57 11.10 5.33
N ILE A 324 -0.02 10.44 4.30
CA ILE A 324 -0.26 10.76 2.89
C ILE A 324 -1.70 10.49 2.48
N LEU A 325 -2.26 9.37 2.90
CA LEU A 325 -3.64 8.96 2.62
C LEU A 325 -4.42 9.00 3.93
N SER A 326 -4.55 10.20 4.50
CA SER A 326 -5.16 10.35 5.82
C SER A 326 -6.65 10.04 5.81
N THR A 327 -7.11 9.36 6.85
CA THR A 327 -8.53 9.09 7.10
C THR A 327 -9.10 9.95 8.23
N LYS A 328 -8.32 10.93 8.72
CA LYS A 328 -8.78 11.86 9.76
C LYS A 328 -9.84 12.81 9.18
N VAL A 329 -10.82 13.19 10.01
CA VAL A 329 -11.89 14.15 9.69
C VAL A 329 -11.35 15.46 9.11
N LYS A 330 -10.23 15.96 9.65
CA LYS A 330 -9.54 17.16 9.18
C LYS A 330 -8.27 16.78 8.41
N TYR A 331 -8.43 16.25 7.20
CA TYR A 331 -7.28 16.02 6.33
C TYR A 331 -6.71 17.37 5.86
N ASN A 332 -5.42 17.61 6.10
CA ASN A 332 -4.74 18.84 5.71
C ASN A 332 -3.58 18.51 4.76
N TYR A 333 -3.81 18.73 3.47
CA TYR A 333 -2.84 18.50 2.41
C TYR A 333 -1.52 19.28 2.62
N LYS A 334 -1.57 20.47 3.23
CA LYS A 334 -0.36 21.28 3.52
C LYS A 334 0.59 20.61 4.52
N LEU A 335 0.14 19.60 5.27
CA LEU A 335 0.97 18.91 6.25
C LEU A 335 1.71 17.69 5.67
N LEU A 336 1.43 17.31 4.43
CA LEU A 336 2.08 16.15 3.82
C LEU A 336 3.62 16.21 3.84
N PRO A 337 4.27 17.37 3.58
CA PRO A 337 5.73 17.45 3.67
C PRO A 337 6.30 17.29 5.09
N LYS A 338 5.43 17.22 6.12
CA LYS A 338 5.81 16.96 7.51
C LYS A 338 5.70 15.47 7.89
N ALA A 339 5.49 14.56 6.94
CA ALA A 339 5.39 13.14 7.21
C ALA A 339 6.61 12.60 7.99
N TYR A 340 7.81 13.08 7.65
CA TYR A 340 9.05 12.68 8.32
C TYR A 340 9.20 13.23 9.74
N GLN A 341 8.57 14.35 10.07
CA GLN A 341 8.52 14.82 11.45
C GLN A 341 7.84 13.77 12.34
N ALA A 342 6.72 13.21 11.88
CA ALA A 342 6.02 12.16 12.62
C ALA A 342 6.82 10.84 12.65
N LEU A 343 7.46 10.45 11.54
CA LEU A 343 8.29 9.24 11.51
C LEU A 343 9.50 9.34 12.45
N ASN A 344 10.23 10.46 12.43
CA ASN A 344 11.37 10.69 13.31
C ASN A 344 10.94 10.66 14.78
N GLN A 345 9.81 11.28 15.14
CA GLN A 345 9.26 11.17 16.49
C GLN A 345 8.92 9.73 16.90
N ASN A 346 8.46 8.88 15.97
CA ASN A 346 8.22 7.46 16.27
C ASN A 346 9.54 6.70 16.44
N ALA A 347 10.58 7.05 15.67
CA ALA A 347 11.89 6.45 15.79
C ALA A 347 12.62 6.87 17.09
N GLU A 348 12.57 8.15 17.45
CA GLU A 348 13.08 8.68 18.73
C GLU A 348 12.44 7.99 19.94
N ARG A 349 11.15 7.67 19.86
CA ARG A 349 10.41 6.92 20.88
C ARG A 349 10.68 5.41 20.84
N GLY A 350 11.55 4.92 19.96
CA GLY A 350 11.88 3.51 19.80
C GLY A 350 10.78 2.64 19.18
N THR A 351 9.74 3.26 18.59
CA THR A 351 8.63 2.53 17.95
C THR A 351 9.03 1.95 16.58
N CYS A 352 10.03 2.56 15.92
CA CYS A 352 10.60 2.08 14.67
C CYS A 352 12.10 2.43 14.57
N SER A 353 12.78 1.90 13.57
CA SER A 353 14.22 2.14 13.34
C SER A 353 14.47 3.45 12.60
N GLN A 354 15.32 4.33 13.16
CA GLN A 354 15.74 5.56 12.49
C GLN A 354 16.41 5.28 11.15
N ALA A 355 17.31 4.30 11.08
CA ALA A 355 17.99 3.94 9.83
C ALA A 355 17.02 3.57 8.70
N VAL A 356 15.90 2.91 9.05
CA VAL A 356 14.86 2.56 8.07
C VAL A 356 14.03 3.78 7.67
N VAL A 357 13.79 4.72 8.60
CA VAL A 357 13.16 6.01 8.29
C VAL A 357 14.05 6.83 7.34
N ASP A 358 15.35 6.87 7.59
CA ASP A 358 16.33 7.58 6.76
C ASP A 358 16.42 6.97 5.35
N SER A 359 16.41 5.63 5.24
CA SER A 359 16.32 4.95 3.93
C SER A 359 15.03 5.31 3.19
N LEU A 360 13.88 5.38 3.88
CA LEU A 360 12.64 5.83 3.24
C LEU A 360 12.73 7.31 2.82
N TYR A 361 13.33 8.18 3.64
CA TYR A 361 13.53 9.60 3.34
C TYR A 361 14.38 9.80 2.08
N ARG A 362 15.43 8.99 1.93
CA ARG A 362 16.25 8.94 0.72
C ARG A 362 15.46 8.55 -0.53
N ILE A 363 14.47 7.65 -0.39
CA ILE A 363 13.63 7.22 -1.51
C ILE A 363 12.65 8.31 -1.95
N THR A 364 11.88 8.88 -1.02
CA THR A 364 10.77 9.77 -1.40
C THR A 364 11.09 11.25 -1.34
N GLY A 365 12.11 11.64 -0.57
CA GLY A 365 12.32 13.02 -0.18
C GLY A 365 11.25 13.54 0.79
N MET A 366 11.31 14.84 1.08
CA MET A 366 10.39 15.56 1.96
C MET A 366 8.98 15.66 1.38
N TYR A 367 8.85 15.79 0.07
CA TYR A 367 7.57 15.99 -0.61
C TYR A 367 7.11 14.68 -1.27
N PRO A 368 5.90 14.18 -0.97
CA PRO A 368 5.46 12.89 -1.50
C PRO A 368 5.17 12.95 -3.01
N GLN A 369 5.18 11.79 -3.67
CA GLN A 369 4.88 11.68 -5.10
C GLN A 369 3.47 12.17 -5.40
N GLY A 370 3.31 13.02 -6.42
CA GLY A 370 2.02 13.66 -6.72
C GLY A 370 1.70 14.89 -5.84
N PHE A 371 2.63 15.34 -4.99
CA PHE A 371 2.45 16.60 -4.25
C PHE A 371 2.55 17.81 -5.17
N GLY A 372 1.62 18.76 -5.04
CA GLY A 372 1.62 20.01 -5.79
C GLY A 372 2.50 21.06 -5.15
N ILE A 373 3.63 21.35 -5.79
CA ILE A 373 4.59 22.38 -5.40
C ILE A 373 4.23 23.71 -6.06
N THR A 374 4.29 24.80 -5.29
CA THR A 374 4.30 26.17 -5.81
C THR A 374 5.73 26.70 -5.70
N TYR A 375 6.28 27.23 -6.78
CA TYR A 375 7.68 27.66 -6.83
C TYR A 375 7.90 28.94 -7.62
N ILE A 376 9.04 29.59 -7.40
CA ILE A 376 9.51 30.75 -8.14
C ILE A 376 10.30 30.25 -9.36
N PRO A 377 9.82 30.46 -10.61
CA PRO A 377 10.58 30.09 -11.79
C PRO A 377 11.78 31.02 -11.98
N ARG A 378 12.82 30.49 -12.65
CA ARG A 378 14.01 31.26 -13.05
C ARG A 378 14.03 31.47 -14.56
N ASP A 379 14.62 32.57 -15.00
CA ASP A 379 14.89 32.83 -16.42
C ASP A 379 16.13 32.05 -16.92
N SER A 380 16.48 32.27 -18.19
CA SER A 380 17.65 31.65 -18.84
C SER A 380 18.98 32.03 -18.19
N ASP A 381 19.05 33.18 -17.51
CA ASP A 381 20.23 33.67 -16.80
C ASP A 381 20.25 33.18 -15.33
N GLY A 382 19.27 32.37 -14.94
CA GLY A 382 19.13 31.84 -13.59
C GLY A 382 18.57 32.84 -12.58
N LYS A 383 18.04 33.99 -13.02
CA LYS A 383 17.44 34.98 -12.12
C LYS A 383 16.02 34.59 -11.76
N ALA A 384 15.68 34.75 -10.50
CA ALA A 384 14.32 34.54 -10.00
C ALA A 384 13.36 35.54 -10.65
N LEU A 385 12.21 35.05 -11.12
CA LEU A 385 11.15 35.89 -11.65
C LEU A 385 10.20 36.36 -10.54
N ASP A 386 9.62 37.54 -10.70
CA ASP A 386 8.62 38.10 -9.77
C ASP A 386 7.22 37.46 -9.94
N ARG A 387 7.16 36.13 -10.03
CA ARG A 387 5.92 35.36 -10.12
C ARG A 387 6.11 33.96 -9.53
N TYR A 388 5.03 33.20 -9.45
CA TYR A 388 5.08 31.78 -9.11
C TYR A 388 4.55 30.91 -10.25
N GLU A 389 4.89 29.63 -10.21
CA GLU A 389 4.36 28.58 -11.09
C GLU A 389 4.04 27.34 -10.25
N TYR A 390 3.32 26.41 -10.86
CA TYR A 390 2.93 25.14 -10.27
C TYR A 390 3.73 23.99 -10.87
N ALA A 391 4.10 23.04 -10.03
CA ALA A 391 4.74 21.79 -10.42
C ALA A 391 4.22 20.62 -9.58
N ILE A 392 4.44 19.38 -10.04
CA ILE A 392 4.02 18.15 -9.36
C ILE A 392 5.25 17.28 -9.13
N VAL A 393 5.47 16.81 -7.90
CA VAL A 393 6.53 15.84 -7.59
C VAL A 393 6.31 14.56 -8.39
N ASN A 394 7.28 14.17 -9.22
CA ASN A 394 7.08 13.08 -10.19
C ASN A 394 8.19 12.02 -10.23
N ARG A 395 9.27 12.18 -9.46
CA ARG A 395 10.39 11.22 -9.42
C ARG A 395 10.83 10.94 -7.99
N LEU A 396 11.31 9.71 -7.76
CA LEU A 396 11.93 9.25 -6.52
C LEU A 396 13.43 9.55 -6.52
N TYR A 397 14.08 9.35 -5.38
CA TYR A 397 15.51 9.54 -5.14
C TYR A 397 16.04 10.94 -5.50
N PRO A 398 15.49 12.02 -4.91
CA PRO A 398 16.12 13.32 -5.03
C PRO A 398 17.51 13.29 -4.37
N GLU A 399 18.51 13.93 -4.98
CA GLU A 399 19.86 14.03 -4.41
C GLU A 399 19.84 14.74 -3.04
N ASN A 400 19.09 15.83 -2.95
CA ASN A 400 18.75 16.48 -1.69
C ASN A 400 17.26 16.24 -1.38
N PRO A 401 16.92 15.53 -0.29
CA PRO A 401 15.54 15.26 0.10
C PRO A 401 14.63 16.49 0.22
N GLU A 402 15.16 17.68 0.47
CA GLU A 402 14.39 18.93 0.55
C GLU A 402 14.14 19.60 -0.81
N GLN A 403 14.78 19.12 -1.87
CA GLN A 403 14.69 19.66 -3.23
C GLN A 403 13.98 18.65 -4.14
N PRO A 404 12.64 18.72 -4.24
CA PRO A 404 11.89 17.71 -4.96
C PRO A 404 12.14 17.77 -6.47
N LEU A 405 12.12 16.59 -7.08
CA LEU A 405 12.10 16.41 -8.52
C LEU A 405 10.65 16.52 -9.02
N CYS A 406 10.36 17.50 -9.86
CA CYS A 406 8.99 17.81 -10.27
C CYS A 406 8.83 17.92 -11.79
N ARG A 407 7.61 17.71 -12.26
CA ARG A 407 7.13 18.12 -13.58
C ARG A 407 6.48 19.50 -13.47
N ALA A 408 6.90 20.47 -14.27
CA ALA A 408 6.20 21.75 -14.37
C ALA A 408 4.77 21.54 -14.88
N ALA A 409 3.78 22.15 -14.21
CA ALA A 409 2.36 22.02 -14.55
C ALA A 409 1.79 23.31 -15.14
N THR A 410 2.47 24.45 -14.96
CA THR A 410 2.09 25.73 -15.57
C THR A 410 3.26 26.41 -16.27
N ARG A 411 2.92 27.29 -17.21
CA ARG A 411 3.80 28.31 -17.77
C ARG A 411 3.01 29.61 -17.85
N GLN A 412 3.54 30.67 -17.25
CA GLN A 412 2.81 31.93 -17.05
C GLN A 412 1.45 31.70 -16.39
N LEU A 413 1.40 30.83 -15.37
CA LEU A 413 0.18 30.41 -14.67
C LEU A 413 -0.90 29.74 -15.53
N SER A 414 -0.60 29.44 -16.80
CA SER A 414 -1.48 28.66 -17.67
C SER A 414 -1.11 27.19 -17.59
N PHE A 415 -2.09 26.32 -17.35
CA PHE A 415 -1.84 24.88 -17.26
C PHE A 415 -1.33 24.31 -18.58
N ILE A 416 -0.30 23.48 -18.49
CA ILE A 416 0.32 22.81 -19.63
C ILE A 416 0.29 21.29 -19.41
N SER A 417 -0.01 20.54 -20.47
CA SER A 417 -0.01 19.08 -20.42
C SER A 417 1.38 18.47 -20.63
N ARG A 418 2.36 19.27 -21.07
CA ARG A 418 3.74 18.86 -21.36
C ARG A 418 4.73 19.85 -20.76
N GLY A 419 5.04 19.67 -19.48
CA GLY A 419 6.07 20.45 -18.78
C GLY A 419 7.44 19.80 -18.82
N LEU A 420 8.47 20.60 -18.51
CA LEU A 420 9.82 20.11 -18.30
C LEU A 420 9.96 19.51 -16.90
N ASP A 421 10.89 18.57 -16.76
CA ASP A 421 11.34 18.11 -15.45
C ASP A 421 12.27 19.16 -14.84
N ILE A 422 12.03 19.52 -13.59
CA ILE A 422 12.74 20.54 -12.84
C ILE A 422 13.12 20.02 -11.46
N ILE A 423 14.16 20.62 -10.87
CA ILE A 423 14.48 20.49 -9.46
C ILE A 423 14.05 21.78 -8.78
N VAL A 424 13.13 21.70 -7.82
CA VAL A 424 12.73 22.90 -7.08
C VAL A 424 13.69 23.08 -5.91
N LYS A 425 14.59 24.06 -6.03
CA LYS A 425 15.54 24.39 -4.96
C LYS A 425 14.81 24.98 -3.76
N CYS A 426 15.41 24.86 -2.57
CA CYS A 426 14.82 25.42 -1.34
C CYS A 426 14.54 26.93 -1.46
N GLU A 427 15.47 27.68 -2.07
CA GLU A 427 15.33 29.13 -2.31
C GLU A 427 14.19 29.52 -3.26
N ASP A 428 13.68 28.58 -4.04
CA ASP A 428 12.59 28.80 -5.00
C ASP A 428 11.26 28.20 -4.50
N ASN A 429 11.26 27.45 -3.40
CA ASN A 429 10.10 26.69 -2.94
C ASN A 429 9.20 27.51 -2.01
N LEU A 430 8.00 27.85 -2.48
CA LEU A 430 7.05 28.69 -1.73
C LEU A 430 6.36 27.95 -0.57
N TYR A 431 6.58 26.64 -0.42
CA TYR A 431 6.21 25.94 0.80
C TYR A 431 6.98 26.50 2.01
N LEU A 432 8.22 26.94 1.80
CA LEU A 432 9.05 27.55 2.85
C LEU A 432 8.59 28.98 3.11
N SER A 433 8.17 29.23 4.35
CA SER A 433 7.60 30.52 4.77
C SER A 433 8.50 31.73 4.50
N ALA A 434 9.82 31.58 4.59
CA ALA A 434 10.78 32.64 4.29
C ALA A 434 10.73 33.05 2.81
N VAL A 435 10.69 32.07 1.90
CA VAL A 435 10.62 32.29 0.45
C VAL A 435 9.30 32.94 0.06
N ALA A 436 8.19 32.44 0.60
CA ALA A 436 6.86 33.02 0.38
C ALA A 436 6.77 34.48 0.83
N SER A 437 7.36 34.80 2.00
CA SER A 437 7.39 36.17 2.54
C SER A 437 8.22 37.12 1.68
N ASN A 438 9.35 36.64 1.13
CA ASN A 438 10.18 37.43 0.22
C ASN A 438 9.43 37.79 -1.06
N LEU A 439 8.79 36.80 -1.71
CA LEU A 439 7.98 37.05 -2.91
C LEU A 439 6.81 37.99 -2.61
N ALA A 440 6.11 37.82 -1.49
CA ALA A 440 5.01 38.69 -1.07
C ALA A 440 5.47 40.16 -0.88
N THR A 441 6.65 40.36 -0.32
CA THR A 441 7.22 41.70 -0.08
C THR A 441 7.63 42.38 -1.38
N MET A 442 8.26 41.63 -2.29
CA MET A 442 8.69 42.15 -3.61
C MET A 442 7.50 42.49 -4.52
N SER A 443 6.42 41.72 -4.44
CA SER A 443 5.31 41.79 -5.38
C SER A 443 4.07 42.54 -4.89
N LYS A 444 3.99 42.99 -3.62
CA LYS A 444 2.76 43.52 -3.01
C LYS A 444 2.00 44.54 -3.88
N LYS A 445 2.72 45.49 -4.51
CA LYS A 445 2.11 46.52 -5.38
C LYS A 445 1.58 45.92 -6.70
N ARG A 446 2.33 45.02 -7.33
CA ARG A 446 1.97 44.39 -8.62
C ARG A 446 0.94 43.26 -8.47
N LEU A 447 0.95 42.56 -7.34
CA LEU A 447 0.03 41.49 -7.02
C LEU A 447 -1.37 42.06 -6.71
N MET A 448 -1.42 43.25 -6.09
CA MET A 448 -2.65 44.05 -5.95
C MET A 448 -3.20 44.53 -7.31
N GLU A 449 -2.35 45.03 -8.22
CA GLU A 449 -2.74 45.43 -9.59
C GLU A 449 -3.33 44.25 -10.39
N ILE A 450 -2.75 43.05 -10.27
CA ILE A 450 -3.26 41.84 -10.95
C ILE A 450 -4.60 41.38 -10.36
N LEU A 451 -4.78 41.46 -9.03
CA LEU A 451 -6.04 41.12 -8.35
C LEU A 451 -7.18 42.05 -8.74
N GLU A 452 -6.90 43.34 -8.89
CA GLU A 452 -7.87 44.35 -9.33
C GLU A 452 -8.37 44.07 -10.75
N LEU A 453 -7.51 43.53 -11.64
CA LEU A 453 -7.87 43.16 -13.01
C LEU A 453 -8.61 41.81 -13.14
N LEU A 454 -8.42 40.88 -12.20
CA LEU A 454 -8.89 39.50 -12.32
C LEU A 454 -10.08 39.14 -11.41
N ALA A 455 -10.38 39.91 -10.37
CA ALA A 455 -11.42 39.55 -9.41
C ALA A 455 -12.30 40.76 -9.01
N SER A 456 -13.60 40.65 -9.27
CA SER A 456 -14.60 41.66 -8.87
C SER A 456 -14.73 41.86 -7.35
N ASN A 457 -14.16 40.94 -6.54
CA ASN A 457 -14.15 41.00 -5.07
C ASN A 457 -12.74 41.14 -4.46
N TYR A 458 -11.81 41.82 -5.14
CA TYR A 458 -10.41 41.95 -4.71
C TYR A 458 -10.22 42.51 -3.27
N LYS A 459 -11.10 43.42 -2.81
CA LYS A 459 -11.05 43.98 -1.45
C LYS A 459 -11.27 42.94 -0.34
N GLU A 460 -12.04 41.89 -0.60
CA GLU A 460 -12.23 40.79 0.36
C GLU A 460 -11.02 39.86 0.42
N ARG A 461 -10.17 39.88 -0.62
CA ARG A 461 -8.98 39.03 -0.77
C ARG A 461 -7.68 39.68 -0.29
N GLU A 462 -7.73 40.95 0.10
CA GLU A 462 -6.59 41.73 0.61
C GLU A 462 -5.98 41.12 1.89
N ASN A 463 -6.80 40.43 2.68
CA ASN A 463 -6.40 39.76 3.93
C ASN A 463 -6.07 38.26 3.77
N LEU A 464 -6.11 37.71 2.55
CA LEU A 464 -5.77 36.30 2.29
C LEU A 464 -4.29 36.12 1.98
N GLU A 465 -3.77 34.92 2.23
CA GLU A 465 -2.42 34.53 1.78
C GLU A 465 -2.42 34.49 0.24
N LEU A 466 -2.04 35.61 -0.39
CA LEU A 466 -2.15 35.81 -1.84
C LEU A 466 -1.30 34.84 -2.68
N ILE A 467 -0.28 34.26 -2.05
CA ILE A 467 0.66 33.34 -2.67
C ILE A 467 0.42 31.95 -2.04
N PRO A 468 -0.03 30.96 -2.82
CA PRO A 468 -0.24 29.62 -2.30
C PRO A 468 1.09 28.96 -1.93
N ARG A 469 1.16 28.32 -0.76
CA ARG A 469 2.34 27.53 -0.34
C ARG A 469 2.48 26.19 -1.05
N CYS A 470 1.37 25.68 -1.57
CA CYS A 470 1.24 24.44 -2.32
C CYS A 470 -0.12 24.47 -3.05
N TRP A 471 -0.37 23.51 -3.94
CA TRP A 471 -1.61 23.45 -4.71
C TRP A 471 -2.15 22.02 -4.84
N HIS A 472 -3.46 21.89 -5.08
CA HIS A 472 -4.13 20.59 -5.19
C HIS A 472 -4.12 20.13 -6.66
N ALA A 473 -3.24 19.19 -6.99
CA ALA A 473 -3.04 18.73 -8.37
C ALA A 473 -4.08 17.72 -8.89
N GLY A 474 -5.08 17.34 -8.07
CA GLY A 474 -6.07 16.32 -8.43
C GLY A 474 -6.95 16.72 -9.62
N GLU A 475 -7.44 17.96 -9.66
CA GLU A 475 -8.25 18.45 -10.79
C GLU A 475 -7.43 18.52 -12.07
N PHE A 476 -6.19 18.98 -11.99
CA PHE A 476 -5.25 18.96 -13.12
C PHE A 476 -5.05 17.54 -13.64
N PHE A 477 -4.86 16.55 -12.76
CA PHE A 477 -4.67 15.14 -13.13
C PHE A 477 -5.95 14.45 -13.65
N SER A 478 -7.14 14.99 -13.35
CA SER A 478 -8.40 14.42 -13.85
C SER A 478 -8.52 14.48 -15.39
N ILE A 479 -7.76 15.38 -16.03
CA ILE A 479 -7.69 15.55 -17.48
C ILE A 479 -6.69 14.54 -18.07
N LYS A 480 -7.11 13.74 -19.06
CA LYS A 480 -6.30 12.65 -19.65
C LYS A 480 -4.92 13.09 -20.11
N GLU A 481 -4.87 14.22 -20.79
CA GLU A 481 -3.65 14.76 -21.41
C GLU A 481 -2.59 15.06 -20.35
N ASN A 482 -3.03 15.43 -19.15
CA ASN A 482 -2.18 15.79 -18.02
C ASN A 482 -1.65 14.56 -17.26
N GLN A 483 -2.27 13.38 -17.42
CA GLN A 483 -1.84 12.14 -16.75
C GLN A 483 -0.49 11.59 -17.27
N LYS A 484 0.12 12.24 -18.26
CA LYS A 484 1.40 11.84 -18.89
C LYS A 484 2.65 12.42 -18.19
N LEU A 485 2.50 12.96 -16.98
CA LEU A 485 3.59 13.59 -16.20
C LEU A 485 4.78 12.68 -15.83
N TRP A 486 4.65 11.37 -16.10
CA TRP A 486 5.61 10.31 -15.82
C TRP A 486 6.51 9.92 -17.00
N ASN A 487 6.19 10.40 -18.20
CA ASN A 487 6.96 10.10 -19.40
C ASN A 487 8.31 10.83 -19.33
N LYS A 488 9.39 10.25 -19.87
CA LYS A 488 10.66 10.97 -19.99
C LYS A 488 10.41 12.28 -20.76
N ALA A 489 10.89 13.41 -20.21
CA ALA A 489 10.83 14.68 -20.91
C ALA A 489 11.51 14.49 -22.28
N GLN A 490 10.78 14.73 -23.37
CA GLN A 490 11.38 14.85 -24.70
C GLN A 490 11.94 16.24 -24.88
#